data_AF-A0A821Y866-F1
#
_entry.id   AF-A0A821Y866-F1
#
_cell.length_a   1.000
_cell.length_b   1.000
_cell.length_c   1.000
_cell.angle_alpha   90.00
_cell.angle_beta   90.00
_cell.angle_gamma   90.00
#
_symmetry.space_group_name_H-M   'P 1'
#
loop_
_entity.id
_entity.type
_entity.pdbx_description
1 polymer ?
#
loop_
_entity_poly.entity_id
_entity_poly.type
_entity_poly.pdbx_seq_one_letter_code
_entity_poly.pdbx_strand_id
1 'polypeptide(L)'
;MEPKTELQKNAIAEARRRELETYQRALDIQWLNSRMEDGRMGRCLALIQREAEMEKDFQERTDHAAIVNAKATREANLGMEIEKVHREEACELLRRHYLRDKDPSLRELMKKLQAGYVCRDLQQQILHNEYKRLQEKSEQNVANKILQNCLYNDQEAKEKEEKDKAEKERKYRLELQQQLVNKHLQKQCLYEESLIEKKMLEDIERTIADEDQRELQQKREQMEKCRNEMVTFKKARDAWKEKQKVMVINEERQIEEQLKAVSDRSSAIVAERERKVREKEAINGRITAKILADEAEQQKRENIIKMLQEQEHLEKNVEDDARERDKAERTKRDTRESLMSQMENRKRLAKEEKEKELVIRRQNEAKMAADEEKEREKERKKREKSEQYSRDLRKQIEANSRRRQMEHEGEENRAKYVWECDASWRKEVAEERKKIIKEHVPRVLGFLQAGVLKDEDVPHIREVTDFTIDVTSKKLQRKPKCNAQCRIIREY
;
A
#
# COMPACT_ATOMS: atom_id res chain seq x y z
N MET A 1 108.93 -32.22 -0.21
CA MET A 1 109.03 -32.21 1.27
C MET A 1 109.80 -30.97 1.66
N GLU A 2 109.13 -29.84 1.81
CA GLU A 2 109.77 -28.63 2.37
C GLU A 2 109.82 -28.76 3.90
N PRO A 3 110.91 -28.32 4.56
CA PRO A 3 111.02 -28.41 6.01
C PRO A 3 110.04 -27.44 6.69
N LYS A 4 109.13 -27.97 7.50
CA LYS A 4 108.15 -27.18 8.25
C LYS A 4 108.85 -26.20 9.19
N THR A 5 108.52 -24.91 9.06
CA THR A 5 109.11 -23.82 9.84
C THR A 5 108.79 -23.91 11.34
N GLU A 6 109.59 -23.24 12.18
CA GLU A 6 109.43 -23.21 13.65
C GLU A 6 107.99 -22.86 14.08
N LEU A 7 107.34 -21.93 13.37
CA LEU A 7 105.93 -21.56 13.59
C LEU A 7 104.98 -22.76 13.52
N GLN A 8 105.23 -23.72 12.61
CA GLN A 8 104.41 -24.93 12.50
C GLN A 8 104.70 -25.92 13.64
N LYS A 9 105.93 -25.96 14.17
CA LYS A 9 106.24 -26.74 15.38
C LYS A 9 105.51 -26.17 16.61
N ASN A 10 105.53 -24.85 16.76
CA ASN A 10 104.83 -24.15 17.84
C ASN A 10 103.30 -24.32 17.74
N ALA A 11 102.73 -24.26 16.53
CA ALA A 11 101.31 -24.55 16.32
C ALA A 11 100.92 -25.98 16.73
N ILE A 12 101.77 -26.98 16.46
CA ILE A 12 101.57 -28.37 16.91
C ILE A 12 101.69 -28.48 18.44
N ALA A 13 102.63 -27.75 19.07
CA ALA A 13 102.78 -27.72 20.52
C ALA A 13 101.57 -27.05 21.22
N GLU A 14 101.03 -25.97 20.65
CA GLU A 14 99.78 -25.36 21.12
C GLU A 14 98.57 -26.29 20.94
N ALA A 15 98.42 -26.93 19.78
CA ALA A 15 97.35 -27.90 19.55
C ALA A 15 97.38 -29.00 20.62
N ARG A 16 98.57 -29.53 20.93
CA ARG A 16 98.74 -30.57 21.95
C ARG A 16 98.52 -30.07 23.39
N ARG A 17 98.73 -28.78 23.69
CA ARG A 17 98.28 -28.18 24.96
C ARG A 17 96.76 -28.11 25.03
N ARG A 18 96.09 -27.67 23.96
CA ARG A 18 94.63 -27.60 23.89
C ARG A 18 93.98 -28.98 24.00
N GLU A 19 94.58 -30.01 23.38
CA GLU A 19 94.21 -31.41 23.60
C GLU A 19 94.29 -31.79 25.08
N LEU A 20 95.43 -31.55 25.74
CA LEU A 20 95.61 -31.84 27.17
C LEU A 20 94.62 -31.09 28.06
N GLU A 21 94.34 -29.81 27.77
CA GLU A 21 93.28 -29.05 28.46
C GLU A 21 91.90 -29.68 28.27
N THR A 22 91.56 -30.16 27.06
CA THR A 22 90.28 -30.85 26.83
C THR A 22 90.21 -32.20 27.56
N TYR A 23 91.32 -32.94 27.66
CA TYR A 23 91.38 -34.17 28.46
C TYR A 23 91.25 -33.89 29.97
N GLN A 24 91.87 -32.82 30.48
CA GLN A 24 91.70 -32.42 31.89
C GLN A 24 90.26 -31.99 32.18
N ARG A 25 89.64 -31.16 31.32
CA ARG A 25 88.22 -30.80 31.47
C ARG A 25 87.30 -32.03 31.42
N ALA A 26 87.61 -33.03 30.59
CA ALA A 26 86.86 -34.29 30.55
C ALA A 26 87.00 -35.10 31.86
N LEU A 27 88.20 -35.15 32.45
CA LEU A 27 88.45 -35.77 33.75
C LEU A 27 87.76 -35.00 34.90
N ASP A 28 87.78 -33.67 34.89
CA ASP A 28 87.10 -32.83 35.88
C ASP A 28 85.57 -33.03 35.81
N ILE A 29 85.00 -33.11 34.60
CA ILE A 29 83.59 -33.46 34.37
C ILE A 29 83.29 -34.88 34.87
N GLN A 30 84.18 -35.85 34.63
CA GLN A 30 83.99 -37.23 35.11
C GLN A 30 84.03 -37.31 36.65
N TRP A 31 84.95 -36.57 37.29
CA TRP A 31 85.03 -36.46 38.76
C TRP A 31 83.80 -35.77 39.35
N LEU A 32 83.31 -34.70 38.73
CA LEU A 32 82.07 -34.04 39.11
C LEU A 32 80.87 -35.00 38.98
N ASN A 33 80.78 -35.78 37.90
CA ASN A 33 79.72 -36.76 37.71
C ASN A 33 79.73 -37.84 38.80
N SER A 34 80.88 -38.45 39.10
CA SER A 34 80.96 -39.43 40.21
C SER A 34 80.70 -38.80 41.59
N ARG A 35 80.89 -37.49 41.75
CA ARG A 35 80.49 -36.74 42.95
C ARG A 35 79.00 -36.33 42.97
N MET A 36 78.30 -36.40 41.84
CA MET A 36 76.83 -36.33 41.78
C MET A 36 76.17 -37.70 41.98
N GLU A 37 76.82 -38.78 41.53
CA GLU A 37 76.46 -40.19 41.85
C GLU A 37 76.53 -40.49 43.35
N ASP A 38 77.31 -39.70 44.09
CA ASP A 38 77.37 -39.62 45.55
C ASP A 38 75.99 -39.15 46.10
N GLY A 39 75.03 -40.07 46.18
CA GLY A 39 73.58 -39.81 46.24
C GLY A 39 73.06 -39.00 47.45
N ARG A 40 73.93 -38.54 48.35
CA ARG A 40 73.61 -37.45 49.30
C ARG A 40 73.57 -36.10 48.58
N MET A 41 74.56 -35.79 47.73
CA MET A 41 74.64 -34.54 46.98
C MET A 41 73.50 -34.45 45.96
N GLY A 42 73.28 -35.51 45.17
CA GLY A 42 72.14 -35.58 44.24
C GLY A 42 70.78 -35.36 44.91
N ARG A 43 70.56 -35.89 46.13
CA ARG A 43 69.33 -35.62 46.90
C ARG A 43 69.25 -34.18 47.41
N CYS A 44 70.35 -33.57 47.85
CA CYS A 44 70.34 -32.16 48.27
C CYS A 44 70.06 -31.24 47.08
N LEU A 45 70.67 -31.49 45.92
CA LEU A 45 70.42 -30.74 44.69
C LEU A 45 68.96 -30.92 44.21
N ALA A 46 68.40 -32.13 44.28
CA ALA A 46 67.00 -32.37 43.93
C ALA A 46 66.01 -31.69 44.91
N LEU A 47 66.35 -31.58 46.20
CA LEU A 47 65.57 -30.79 47.16
C LEU A 47 65.64 -29.29 46.84
N ILE A 48 66.84 -28.74 46.61
CA ILE A 48 67.03 -27.33 46.24
C ILE A 48 66.32 -27.00 44.91
N GLN A 49 66.36 -27.91 43.93
CA GLN A 49 65.62 -27.78 42.67
C GLN A 49 64.11 -27.75 42.93
N ARG A 50 63.58 -28.68 43.73
CA ARG A 50 62.15 -28.73 44.09
C ARG A 50 61.69 -27.52 44.91
N GLU A 51 62.53 -27.01 45.80
CA GLU A 51 62.27 -25.78 46.56
C GLU A 51 62.26 -24.57 45.62
N ALA A 52 63.22 -24.46 44.70
CA ALA A 52 63.25 -23.42 43.68
C ALA A 52 62.11 -23.53 42.64
N GLU A 53 61.60 -24.74 42.37
CA GLU A 53 60.39 -24.98 41.59
C GLU A 53 59.14 -24.49 42.34
N MET A 54 58.97 -24.85 43.62
CA MET A 54 57.85 -24.39 44.45
C MET A 54 57.85 -22.86 44.64
N GLU A 55 59.02 -22.24 44.77
CA GLU A 55 59.16 -20.78 44.88
C GLU A 55 58.82 -20.07 43.55
N LYS A 56 59.22 -20.64 42.40
CA LYS A 56 58.78 -20.16 41.08
C LYS A 56 57.28 -20.32 40.90
N ASP A 57 56.73 -21.48 41.23
CA ASP A 57 55.28 -21.74 41.19
C ASP A 57 54.50 -20.74 42.06
N PHE A 58 55.05 -20.37 43.22
CA PHE A 58 54.46 -19.35 44.09
C PHE A 58 54.56 -17.96 43.45
N GLN A 59 55.73 -17.56 42.96
CA GLN A 59 55.97 -16.26 42.36
C GLN A 59 55.18 -16.05 41.05
N GLU A 60 55.08 -17.07 40.19
CA GLU A 60 54.24 -17.01 38.98
C GLU A 60 52.76 -16.87 39.33
N ARG A 61 52.30 -17.46 40.45
CA ARG A 61 50.92 -17.29 40.93
C ARG A 61 50.68 -15.91 41.54
N THR A 62 51.63 -15.35 42.30
CA THR A 62 51.50 -13.99 42.85
C THR A 62 51.57 -12.93 41.75
N ASP A 63 52.49 -13.07 40.79
CA ASP A 63 52.57 -12.19 39.62
C ASP A 63 51.35 -12.31 38.71
N HIS A 64 50.85 -13.53 38.44
CA HIS A 64 49.61 -13.71 37.68
C HIS A 64 48.40 -13.09 38.42
N ALA A 65 48.29 -13.28 39.74
CA ALA A 65 47.25 -12.63 40.54
C ALA A 65 47.37 -11.09 40.53
N ALA A 66 48.59 -10.56 40.60
CA ALA A 66 48.85 -9.12 40.48
C ALA A 66 48.47 -8.59 39.08
N ILE A 67 48.81 -9.31 38.01
CA ILE A 67 48.43 -8.97 36.63
C ILE A 67 46.91 -9.00 36.44
N VAL A 68 46.21 -10.01 36.97
CA VAL A 68 44.74 -10.10 36.91
C VAL A 68 44.09 -8.97 37.70
N ASN A 69 44.55 -8.67 38.92
CA ASN A 69 44.03 -7.55 39.72
C ASN A 69 44.33 -6.19 39.05
N ALA A 70 45.52 -6.01 38.50
CA ALA A 70 45.90 -4.81 37.73
C ALA A 70 45.15 -4.70 36.39
N LYS A 71 44.62 -5.80 35.84
CA LYS A 71 43.71 -5.79 34.69
C LYS A 71 42.29 -5.41 35.13
N ALA A 72 41.75 -6.09 36.13
CA ALA A 72 40.39 -5.85 36.65
C ALA A 72 40.19 -4.40 37.15
N THR A 73 41.19 -3.81 37.80
CA THR A 73 41.15 -2.39 38.22
C THR A 73 41.18 -1.42 37.04
N ARG A 74 41.93 -1.72 35.97
CA ARG A 74 41.88 -0.94 34.72
C ARG A 74 40.52 -1.08 34.03
N GLU A 75 39.97 -2.29 33.94
CA GLU A 75 38.66 -2.54 33.35
C GLU A 75 37.52 -1.86 34.14
N ALA A 76 37.60 -1.84 35.48
CA ALA A 76 36.67 -1.11 36.33
C ALA A 76 36.78 0.43 36.14
N ASN A 77 38.00 0.96 36.05
CA ASN A 77 38.22 2.40 35.80
C ASN A 77 37.69 2.82 34.42
N LEU A 78 38.01 2.04 33.37
CA LEU A 78 37.49 2.26 32.02
C LEU A 78 35.95 2.16 31.99
N GLY A 79 35.35 1.21 32.70
CA GLY A 79 33.90 1.12 32.86
C GLY A 79 33.29 2.37 33.51
N MET A 80 33.92 2.91 34.55
CA MET A 80 33.49 4.18 35.16
C MET A 80 33.69 5.40 34.26
N GLU A 81 34.66 5.39 33.35
CA GLU A 81 34.88 6.46 32.37
C GLU A 81 33.86 6.38 31.22
N ILE A 82 33.58 5.18 30.71
CA ILE A 82 32.54 4.92 29.70
C ILE A 82 31.16 5.33 30.23
N GLU A 83 30.81 4.97 31.47
CA GLU A 83 29.53 5.34 32.09
C GLU A 83 29.40 6.86 32.29
N LYS A 84 30.50 7.59 32.59
CA LYS A 84 30.49 9.06 32.63
C LYS A 84 30.21 9.66 31.26
N VAL A 85 30.90 9.18 30.21
CA VAL A 85 30.68 9.65 28.84
C VAL A 85 29.23 9.40 28.41
N HIS A 86 28.70 8.19 28.60
CA HIS A 86 27.30 7.90 28.26
C HIS A 86 26.30 8.73 29.08
N ARG A 87 26.61 9.03 30.35
CA ARG A 87 25.79 9.93 31.18
C ARG A 87 25.82 11.37 30.65
N GLU A 88 26.98 11.86 30.22
CA GLU A 88 27.15 13.18 29.62
C GLU A 88 26.44 13.28 28.27
N GLU A 89 26.60 12.29 27.39
CA GLU A 89 25.86 12.14 26.12
C GLU A 89 24.34 12.15 26.34
N ALA A 90 23.85 11.39 27.32
CA ALA A 90 22.43 11.34 27.66
C ALA A 90 21.90 12.68 28.20
N CYS A 91 22.69 13.39 29.02
CA CYS A 91 22.33 14.71 29.52
C CYS A 91 22.33 15.76 28.39
N GLU A 92 23.29 15.70 27.46
CA GLU A 92 23.29 16.52 26.25
C GLU A 92 22.05 16.25 25.38
N LEU A 93 21.75 14.98 25.06
CA LEU A 93 20.58 14.62 24.25
C LEU A 93 19.28 15.08 24.91
N LEU A 94 19.15 14.93 26.23
CA LEU A 94 18.00 15.43 26.99
C LEU A 94 17.92 16.97 26.98
N ARG A 95 19.04 17.68 27.05
CA ARG A 95 19.09 19.15 26.94
C ARG A 95 18.71 19.62 25.53
N ARG A 96 19.21 18.97 24.47
CA ARG A 96 18.83 19.24 23.08
C ARG A 96 17.33 18.98 22.86
N HIS A 97 16.79 17.89 23.40
CA HIS A 97 15.34 17.62 23.38
C HIS A 97 14.54 18.69 24.13
N TYR A 98 14.99 19.12 25.31
CA TYR A 98 14.35 20.18 26.09
C TYR A 98 14.34 21.52 25.33
N LEU A 99 15.45 21.92 24.71
CA LEU A 99 15.53 23.10 23.85
C LEU A 99 14.55 23.00 22.66
N ARG A 100 14.56 21.87 21.94
CA ARG A 100 13.68 21.58 20.79
C ARG A 100 12.18 21.62 21.14
N ASP A 101 11.80 21.15 22.33
CA ASP A 101 10.41 21.28 22.80
C ASP A 101 10.10 22.71 23.26
N LYS A 102 10.87 23.28 24.19
CA LYS A 102 10.50 24.54 24.86
C LYS A 102 10.62 25.77 23.96
N ASP A 103 11.61 25.84 23.07
CA ASP A 103 11.76 27.00 22.19
C ASP A 103 10.77 26.96 21.01
N PRO A 104 9.89 27.97 20.84
CA PRO A 104 8.92 27.98 19.75
C PRO A 104 9.56 28.00 18.35
N SER A 105 10.74 28.64 18.20
CA SER A 105 11.41 28.80 16.90
C SER A 105 12.07 27.51 16.43
N LEU A 106 12.65 26.72 17.35
CA LEU A 106 13.15 25.37 17.07
C LEU A 106 11.99 24.41 16.76
N ARG A 107 10.92 24.48 17.56
CA ARG A 107 9.70 23.68 17.36
C ARG A 107 9.04 23.95 16.00
N GLU A 108 8.98 25.22 15.57
CA GLU A 108 8.52 25.58 14.22
C GLU A 108 9.46 25.08 13.12
N LEU A 109 10.78 25.26 13.29
CA LEU A 109 11.78 24.80 12.33
C LEU A 109 11.67 23.28 12.12
N MET A 110 11.55 22.50 13.20
CA MET A 110 11.34 21.05 13.12
C MET A 110 10.06 20.68 12.36
N LYS A 111 8.93 21.34 12.64
CA LYS A 111 7.68 21.11 11.87
C LYS A 111 7.83 21.44 10.39
N LYS A 112 8.53 22.52 10.05
CA LYS A 112 8.83 22.94 8.67
C LYS A 112 9.76 21.96 7.96
N LEU A 113 10.75 21.39 8.67
CA LEU A 113 11.64 20.33 8.16
C LEU A 113 10.89 19.00 7.96
N GLN A 114 10.05 18.60 8.91
CA GLN A 114 9.17 17.42 8.81
C GLN A 114 8.24 17.52 7.58
N ALA A 115 7.64 18.69 7.35
CA ALA A 115 6.87 18.93 6.14
C ALA A 115 7.73 18.80 4.86
N GLY A 116 8.99 19.22 4.89
CA GLY A 116 9.95 19.02 3.80
C GLY A 116 10.24 17.54 3.50
N TYR A 117 10.41 16.71 4.53
CA TYR A 117 10.53 15.25 4.37
C TYR A 117 9.26 14.66 3.74
N VAL A 118 8.07 15.00 4.26
CA VAL A 118 6.79 14.53 3.70
C VAL A 118 6.61 14.97 2.24
N CYS A 119 6.99 16.19 1.87
CA CYS A 119 6.93 16.66 0.48
C CYS A 119 7.91 15.91 -0.44
N ARG A 120 9.12 15.61 0.03
CA ARG A 120 10.12 14.81 -0.71
C ARG A 120 9.62 13.38 -0.93
N ASP A 121 9.13 12.74 0.12
CA ASP A 121 8.74 11.33 0.10
C ASP A 121 7.43 11.16 -0.70
N LEU A 122 6.52 12.14 -0.65
CA LEU A 122 5.36 12.22 -1.55
C LEU A 122 5.78 12.37 -3.02
N GLN A 123 6.79 13.20 -3.33
CA GLN A 123 7.30 13.33 -4.70
C GLN A 123 7.90 12.02 -5.21
N GLN A 124 8.60 11.26 -4.34
CA GLN A 124 9.09 9.92 -4.67
C GLN A 124 7.94 8.93 -4.91
N GLN A 125 6.86 8.97 -4.12
CA GLN A 125 5.66 8.16 -4.34
C GLN A 125 4.96 8.50 -5.66
N ILE A 126 4.87 9.77 -6.03
CA ILE A 126 4.31 10.21 -7.33
C ILE A 126 5.14 9.62 -8.47
N LEU A 127 6.47 9.80 -8.45
CA LEU A 127 7.37 9.25 -9.48
C LEU A 127 7.31 7.72 -9.56
N HIS A 128 7.20 7.02 -8.42
CA HIS A 128 7.04 5.57 -8.39
C HIS A 128 5.70 5.11 -8.99
N ASN A 129 4.60 5.80 -8.68
CA ASN A 129 3.29 5.52 -9.25
C ASN A 129 3.23 5.83 -10.76
N GLU A 130 3.90 6.88 -11.23
CA GLU A 130 4.04 7.20 -12.65
C GLU A 130 4.86 6.12 -13.38
N TYR A 131 6.01 5.70 -12.81
CA TYR A 131 6.80 4.59 -13.32
C TYR A 131 5.97 3.30 -13.41
N LYS A 132 5.28 2.93 -12.34
CA LYS A 132 4.42 1.73 -12.30
C LYS A 132 3.31 1.79 -13.35
N ARG A 133 2.64 2.94 -13.51
CA ARG A 133 1.60 3.15 -14.53
C ARG A 133 2.15 3.05 -15.96
N LEU A 134 3.38 3.48 -16.20
CA LEU A 134 4.06 3.31 -17.49
C LEU A 134 4.45 1.84 -17.73
N GLN A 135 4.91 1.14 -16.70
CA GLN A 135 5.19 -0.30 -16.74
C GLN A 135 3.92 -1.11 -17.05
N GLU A 136 2.84 -0.94 -16.28
CA GLU A 136 1.53 -1.59 -16.50
C GLU A 136 1.01 -1.35 -17.93
N LYS A 137 1.13 -0.11 -18.45
CA LYS A 137 0.77 0.22 -19.84
C LYS A 137 1.67 -0.49 -20.86
N SER A 138 2.95 -0.69 -20.57
CA SER A 138 3.86 -1.43 -21.45
C SER A 138 3.54 -2.93 -21.47
N GLU A 139 3.21 -3.52 -20.31
CA GLU A 139 2.79 -4.92 -20.17
C GLU A 139 1.45 -5.18 -20.88
N GLN A 140 0.47 -4.28 -20.70
CA GLN A 140 -0.79 -4.29 -21.46
C GLN A 140 -0.56 -4.22 -22.98
N ASN A 141 0.37 -3.39 -23.45
CA ASN A 141 0.72 -3.32 -24.88
C ASN A 141 1.37 -4.62 -25.40
N VAL A 142 2.14 -5.33 -24.57
CA VAL A 142 2.69 -6.65 -24.92
C VAL A 142 1.59 -7.71 -24.96
N ALA A 143 0.73 -7.77 -23.94
CA ALA A 143 -0.40 -8.69 -23.90
C ALA A 143 -1.37 -8.49 -25.08
N ASN A 144 -1.68 -7.24 -25.42
CA ASN A 144 -2.51 -6.91 -26.58
C ASN A 144 -1.88 -7.35 -27.92
N LYS A 145 -0.56 -7.21 -28.08
CA LYS A 145 0.15 -7.73 -29.27
C LYS A 145 0.12 -9.25 -29.35
N ILE A 146 0.30 -9.95 -28.23
CA ILE A 146 0.19 -11.41 -28.18
C ILE A 146 -1.23 -11.84 -28.57
N LEU A 147 -2.26 -11.20 -28.02
CA LEU A 147 -3.65 -11.49 -28.36
C LEU A 147 -3.97 -11.21 -29.84
N GLN A 148 -3.47 -10.11 -30.41
CA GLN A 148 -3.59 -9.82 -31.85
C GLN A 148 -2.92 -10.89 -32.71
N ASN A 149 -1.72 -11.35 -32.34
CA ASN A 149 -1.03 -12.42 -33.05
C ASN A 149 -1.80 -13.76 -32.96
N CYS A 150 -2.39 -14.09 -31.80
CA CYS A 150 -3.26 -15.26 -31.65
C CYS A 150 -4.50 -15.17 -32.56
N LEU A 151 -5.20 -14.02 -32.57
CA LEU A 151 -6.38 -13.80 -33.41
C LEU A 151 -6.04 -13.88 -34.91
N TYR A 152 -4.87 -13.38 -35.32
CA TYR A 152 -4.38 -13.49 -36.69
C TYR A 152 -4.06 -14.94 -37.07
N ASN A 153 -3.39 -15.69 -36.19
CA ASN A 153 -3.11 -17.12 -36.39
C ASN A 153 -4.40 -17.95 -36.49
N ASP A 154 -5.42 -17.65 -35.67
CA ASP A 154 -6.74 -18.28 -35.73
C ASP A 154 -7.48 -17.97 -37.04
N GLN A 155 -7.30 -16.78 -37.61
CA GLN A 155 -7.83 -16.42 -38.92
C GLN A 155 -7.12 -17.20 -40.03
N GLU A 156 -5.79 -17.27 -40.03
CA GLU A 156 -5.03 -18.11 -40.96
C GLU A 156 -5.40 -19.59 -40.86
N ALA A 157 -5.66 -20.10 -39.66
CA ALA A 157 -6.07 -21.49 -39.43
C ALA A 157 -7.45 -21.78 -40.04
N LYS A 158 -8.42 -20.88 -39.86
CA LYS A 158 -9.76 -20.97 -40.47
C LYS A 158 -9.69 -20.88 -41.99
N GLU A 159 -8.90 -19.95 -42.54
CA GLU A 159 -8.68 -19.87 -43.99
C GLU A 159 -8.09 -21.16 -44.57
N LYS A 160 -7.16 -21.81 -43.86
CA LYS A 160 -6.60 -23.11 -44.26
C LYS A 160 -7.67 -24.21 -44.21
N GLU A 161 -8.49 -24.25 -43.16
CA GLU A 161 -9.58 -25.22 -43.03
C GLU A 161 -10.67 -25.04 -44.12
N GLU A 162 -11.00 -23.80 -44.49
CA GLU A 162 -11.94 -23.50 -45.59
C GLU A 162 -11.36 -23.88 -46.96
N LYS A 163 -10.08 -23.59 -47.21
CA LYS A 163 -9.38 -24.02 -48.42
C LYS A 163 -9.36 -25.55 -48.54
N ASP A 164 -9.07 -26.25 -47.45
CA ASP A 164 -9.12 -27.72 -47.37
C ASP A 164 -10.52 -28.29 -47.63
N LYS A 165 -11.58 -27.66 -47.08
CA LYS A 165 -12.98 -28.05 -47.33
C LYS A 165 -13.35 -27.86 -48.80
N ALA A 166 -13.06 -26.69 -49.37
CA ALA A 166 -13.30 -26.40 -50.77
C ALA A 166 -12.53 -27.36 -51.70
N GLU A 167 -11.32 -27.78 -51.32
CA GLU A 167 -10.54 -28.74 -52.11
C GLU A 167 -11.11 -30.17 -52.03
N LYS A 168 -11.59 -30.60 -50.85
CA LYS A 168 -12.31 -31.87 -50.66
C LYS A 168 -13.61 -31.89 -51.46
N GLU A 169 -14.39 -30.81 -51.45
CA GLU A 169 -15.59 -30.66 -52.28
C GLU A 169 -15.28 -30.63 -53.78
N ARG A 170 -14.12 -30.11 -54.20
CA ARG A 170 -13.68 -30.17 -55.61
C ARG A 170 -13.34 -31.60 -56.01
N LYS A 171 -12.61 -32.33 -55.16
CA LYS A 171 -12.26 -33.76 -55.37
C LYS A 171 -13.51 -34.63 -55.43
N TYR A 172 -14.43 -34.49 -54.47
CA TYR A 172 -15.70 -35.22 -54.45
C TYR A 172 -16.59 -34.94 -55.68
N ARG A 173 -16.65 -33.68 -56.16
CA ARG A 173 -17.37 -33.35 -57.41
C ARG A 173 -16.74 -33.99 -58.64
N LEU A 174 -15.41 -34.05 -58.73
CA LEU A 174 -14.70 -34.75 -59.81
C LEU A 174 -14.96 -36.26 -59.75
N GLU A 175 -14.91 -36.87 -58.57
CA GLU A 175 -15.24 -38.30 -58.37
C GLU A 175 -16.69 -38.61 -58.77
N LEU A 176 -17.65 -37.75 -58.43
CA LEU A 176 -19.05 -37.91 -58.82
C LEU A 176 -19.24 -37.76 -60.35
N GLN A 177 -18.54 -36.82 -60.99
CA GLN A 177 -18.51 -36.72 -62.45
C GLN A 177 -17.90 -37.98 -63.10
N GLN A 178 -16.81 -38.51 -62.55
CA GLN A 178 -16.20 -39.76 -63.01
C GLN A 178 -17.17 -40.95 -62.88
N GLN A 179 -17.93 -41.05 -61.79
CA GLN A 179 -18.97 -42.08 -61.61
C GLN A 179 -20.12 -41.94 -62.63
N LEU A 180 -20.52 -40.72 -62.98
CA LEU A 180 -21.54 -40.47 -64.02
C LEU A 180 -21.04 -40.88 -65.41
N VAL A 181 -19.79 -40.53 -65.76
CA VAL A 181 -19.14 -40.96 -67.01
C VAL A 181 -19.03 -42.48 -67.07
N ASN A 182 -18.56 -43.13 -66.00
CA ASN A 182 -18.43 -44.59 -65.95
C ASN A 182 -19.80 -45.29 -66.09
N LYS A 183 -20.88 -44.74 -65.48
CA LYS A 183 -22.25 -45.24 -65.67
C LYS A 183 -22.79 -45.04 -67.08
N HIS A 184 -22.37 -43.99 -67.79
CA HIS A 184 -22.70 -43.81 -69.20
C HIS A 184 -21.94 -44.80 -70.10
N LEU A 185 -20.65 -45.00 -69.84
CA LEU A 185 -19.83 -45.98 -70.55
C LEU A 185 -20.38 -47.41 -70.38
N GLN A 186 -20.74 -47.79 -69.15
CA GLN A 186 -21.36 -49.09 -68.87
C GLN A 186 -22.69 -49.28 -69.63
N LYS A 187 -23.51 -48.23 -69.77
CA LYS A 187 -24.73 -48.28 -70.60
C LYS A 187 -24.43 -48.41 -72.10
N GLN A 188 -23.32 -47.87 -72.58
CA GLN A 188 -22.88 -48.04 -73.97
C GLN A 188 -22.44 -49.48 -74.21
N CYS A 189 -21.61 -50.06 -73.34
CA CYS A 189 -21.21 -51.47 -73.43
C CYS A 189 -22.41 -52.42 -73.40
N LEU A 190 -23.35 -52.25 -72.47
CA LEU A 190 -24.59 -53.06 -72.41
C LEU A 190 -25.46 -52.92 -73.67
N TYR A 191 -25.45 -51.75 -74.33
CA TYR A 191 -26.15 -51.54 -75.59
C TYR A 191 -25.43 -52.22 -76.76
N GLU A 192 -24.10 -52.15 -76.82
CA GLU A 192 -23.27 -52.85 -77.79
C GLU A 192 -23.39 -54.38 -77.65
N GLU A 193 -23.41 -54.90 -76.41
CA GLU A 193 -23.71 -56.31 -76.11
C GLU A 193 -25.10 -56.70 -76.62
N SER A 194 -26.15 -55.91 -76.34
CA SER A 194 -27.51 -56.19 -76.83
C SER A 194 -27.64 -56.15 -78.36
N LEU A 195 -26.80 -55.36 -79.05
CA LEU A 195 -26.72 -55.34 -80.52
C LEU A 195 -26.03 -56.59 -81.07
N ILE A 196 -25.00 -57.09 -80.38
CA ILE A 196 -24.32 -58.36 -80.71
C ILE A 196 -25.28 -59.53 -80.50
N GLU A 197 -25.97 -59.59 -79.36
CA GLU A 197 -26.99 -60.61 -79.07
C GLU A 197 -28.12 -60.59 -80.11
N LYS A 198 -28.67 -59.41 -80.43
CA LYS A 198 -29.72 -59.27 -81.44
C LYS A 198 -29.26 -59.78 -82.81
N LYS A 199 -28.02 -59.47 -83.22
CA LYS A 199 -27.46 -59.97 -84.47
C LYS A 199 -27.26 -61.49 -84.45
N MET A 200 -26.80 -62.05 -83.33
CA MET A 200 -26.69 -63.51 -83.17
C MET A 200 -28.06 -64.19 -83.27
N LEU A 201 -29.11 -63.59 -82.73
CA LEU A 201 -30.49 -64.09 -82.88
C LEU A 201 -30.96 -64.01 -84.34
N GLU A 202 -30.71 -62.91 -85.06
CA GLU A 202 -31.01 -62.79 -86.50
C GLU A 202 -30.24 -63.82 -87.36
N ASP A 203 -28.98 -64.12 -87.00
CA ASP A 203 -28.18 -65.15 -87.64
C ASP A 203 -28.72 -66.58 -87.34
N ILE A 204 -29.27 -66.81 -86.15
CA ILE A 204 -29.95 -68.07 -85.77
C ILE A 204 -31.29 -68.20 -86.51
N GLU A 205 -32.13 -67.17 -86.53
CA GLU A 205 -33.41 -67.18 -87.26
C GLU A 205 -33.21 -67.48 -88.75
N ARG A 206 -32.20 -66.86 -89.39
CA ARG A 206 -31.84 -67.18 -90.78
C ARG A 206 -31.38 -68.64 -90.92
N THR A 207 -30.59 -69.15 -89.99
CA THR A 207 -30.12 -70.55 -90.02
C THR A 207 -31.28 -71.54 -89.91
N ILE A 208 -32.26 -71.27 -89.04
CA ILE A 208 -33.50 -72.07 -88.91
C ILE A 208 -34.31 -72.01 -90.20
N ALA A 209 -34.50 -70.84 -90.81
CA ALA A 209 -35.21 -70.71 -92.08
C ALA A 209 -34.51 -71.46 -93.23
N ASP A 210 -33.18 -71.45 -93.28
CA ASP A 210 -32.38 -72.24 -94.23
C ASP A 210 -32.45 -73.75 -93.95
N GLU A 211 -32.69 -74.18 -92.71
CA GLU A 211 -32.92 -75.59 -92.34
C GLU A 211 -34.34 -76.05 -92.67
N ASP A 212 -35.37 -75.28 -92.30
CA ASP A 212 -36.77 -75.52 -92.68
C ASP A 212 -36.94 -75.62 -94.20
N GLN A 213 -36.27 -74.74 -94.96
CA GLN A 213 -36.32 -74.79 -96.43
C GLN A 213 -35.61 -76.02 -97.00
N ARG A 214 -34.51 -76.50 -96.37
CA ARG A 214 -33.85 -77.76 -96.73
C ARG A 214 -34.72 -78.97 -96.38
N GLU A 215 -35.38 -78.98 -95.22
CA GLU A 215 -36.36 -80.03 -94.88
C GLU A 215 -37.54 -80.04 -95.85
N LEU A 216 -38.08 -78.88 -96.22
CA LEU A 216 -39.17 -78.76 -97.21
C LEU A 216 -38.78 -79.32 -98.59
N GLN A 217 -37.52 -79.13 -99.01
CA GLN A 217 -37.00 -79.73 -100.24
C GLN A 217 -36.88 -81.26 -100.10
N GLN A 218 -36.29 -81.78 -99.02
CA GLN A 218 -36.19 -83.23 -98.78
C GLN A 218 -37.57 -83.90 -98.69
N LYS A 219 -38.54 -83.26 -98.01
CA LYS A 219 -39.94 -83.75 -97.90
C LYS A 219 -40.62 -83.78 -99.27
N ARG A 220 -40.34 -82.83 -100.18
CA ARG A 220 -40.81 -82.89 -101.58
C ARG A 220 -40.19 -84.05 -102.36
N GLU A 221 -38.88 -84.24 -102.27
CA GLU A 221 -38.20 -85.38 -102.93
C GLU A 221 -38.71 -86.73 -102.45
N GLN A 222 -38.93 -86.88 -101.13
CA GLN A 222 -39.51 -88.10 -100.55
C GLN A 222 -40.96 -88.30 -101.03
N MET A 223 -41.77 -87.24 -101.12
CA MET A 223 -43.11 -87.33 -101.69
C MET A 223 -43.10 -87.70 -103.18
N GLU A 224 -42.14 -87.25 -103.99
CA GLU A 224 -42.04 -87.68 -105.39
C GLU A 224 -41.62 -89.15 -105.52
N LYS A 225 -40.63 -89.60 -104.74
CA LYS A 225 -40.23 -91.02 -104.66
C LYS A 225 -41.43 -91.90 -104.27
N CYS A 226 -42.11 -91.57 -103.17
CA CYS A 226 -43.30 -92.26 -102.70
C CYS A 226 -44.49 -92.17 -103.69
N ARG A 227 -44.64 -91.06 -104.42
CA ARG A 227 -45.66 -90.93 -105.48
C ARG A 227 -45.37 -91.86 -106.66
N ASN A 228 -44.12 -92.01 -107.07
CA ASN A 228 -43.72 -92.93 -108.13
C ASN A 228 -43.93 -94.39 -107.71
N GLU A 229 -43.56 -94.74 -106.47
CA GLU A 229 -43.85 -96.03 -105.84
C GLU A 229 -45.36 -96.28 -105.73
N MET A 230 -46.16 -95.28 -105.35
CA MET A 230 -47.62 -95.42 -105.28
C MET A 230 -48.25 -95.55 -106.68
N VAL A 231 -47.66 -95.00 -107.74
CA VAL A 231 -48.12 -95.24 -109.13
C VAL A 231 -47.85 -96.67 -109.57
N THR A 232 -46.69 -97.27 -109.24
CA THR A 232 -46.44 -98.69 -109.53
C THR A 232 -47.29 -99.61 -108.65
N PHE A 233 -47.40 -99.31 -107.35
CA PHE A 233 -48.22 -100.08 -106.41
C PHE A 233 -49.71 -99.97 -106.72
N LYS A 234 -50.22 -98.82 -107.21
CA LYS A 234 -51.62 -98.68 -107.62
C LYS A 234 -51.94 -99.50 -108.87
N LYS A 235 -51.04 -99.59 -109.85
CA LYS A 235 -51.18 -100.53 -110.99
C LYS A 235 -51.30 -101.99 -110.51
N ALA A 236 -50.54 -102.39 -109.49
CA ALA A 236 -50.64 -103.73 -108.90
C ALA A 236 -51.92 -103.92 -108.03
N ARG A 237 -52.32 -102.89 -107.27
CA ARG A 237 -53.43 -102.98 -106.31
C ARG A 237 -54.80 -102.83 -106.96
N ASP A 238 -54.94 -102.09 -108.05
CA ASP A 238 -56.22 -101.98 -108.74
C ASP A 238 -56.53 -103.30 -109.51
N ALA A 239 -55.50 -104.08 -109.88
CA ALA A 239 -55.63 -105.50 -110.28
C ALA A 239 -55.99 -106.46 -109.11
N TRP A 240 -56.04 -105.97 -107.87
CA TRP A 240 -56.42 -106.74 -106.67
C TRP A 240 -57.76 -106.30 -106.07
N LYS A 241 -58.07 -104.99 -106.05
CA LYS A 241 -59.33 -104.48 -105.46
C LYS A 241 -60.59 -104.92 -106.20
N GLU A 242 -60.48 -105.27 -107.47
CA GLU A 242 -61.56 -105.90 -108.24
C GLU A 242 -62.02 -107.25 -107.64
N LYS A 243 -61.22 -107.86 -106.75
CA LYS A 243 -61.56 -109.10 -106.04
C LYS A 243 -62.29 -108.91 -104.70
N GLN A 244 -62.35 -107.71 -104.12
CA GLN A 244 -62.64 -107.54 -102.68
C GLN A 244 -63.83 -106.64 -102.33
N LYS A 245 -64.46 -105.95 -103.29
CA LYS A 245 -65.46 -104.88 -103.01
C LYS A 245 -66.84 -105.36 -102.51
N VAL A 246 -66.97 -106.59 -102.03
CA VAL A 246 -68.23 -107.37 -101.99
C VAL A 246 -68.88 -107.46 -100.58
N MET A 247 -68.32 -106.84 -99.52
CA MET A 247 -68.39 -107.50 -98.18
C MET A 247 -69.09 -106.84 -96.95
N VAL A 248 -69.01 -105.52 -96.62
CA VAL A 248 -68.84 -105.14 -95.18
C VAL A 248 -69.60 -103.92 -94.55
N ILE A 249 -70.59 -103.28 -95.19
CA ILE A 249 -70.92 -101.83 -94.97
C ILE A 249 -71.69 -101.33 -93.68
N ASN A 250 -71.78 -102.08 -92.58
CA ASN A 250 -73.06 -102.11 -91.82
C ASN A 250 -73.35 -101.19 -90.58
N GLU A 251 -72.44 -100.80 -89.66
CA GLU A 251 -72.81 -100.59 -88.21
C GLU A 251 -72.36 -99.29 -87.47
N GLU A 252 -72.71 -99.20 -86.16
CA GLU A 252 -72.32 -98.25 -85.05
C GLU A 252 -72.87 -96.80 -84.93
N ARG A 253 -73.40 -96.41 -83.72
CA ARG A 253 -73.65 -95.01 -83.20
C ARG A 253 -74.32 -94.96 -81.77
N GLN A 254 -73.86 -94.12 -80.78
CA GLN A 254 -74.62 -93.43 -79.63
C GLN A 254 -73.76 -92.93 -78.40
N ILE A 255 -74.26 -91.97 -77.55
CA ILE A 255 -74.00 -91.65 -76.07
C ILE A 255 -73.46 -90.23 -75.61
N GLU A 256 -74.09 -89.59 -74.57
CA GLU A 256 -73.94 -88.20 -73.94
C GLU A 256 -74.49 -88.13 -72.43
N GLU A 257 -74.50 -87.16 -71.43
CA GLU A 257 -73.96 -85.79 -71.00
C GLU A 257 -74.34 -85.42 -69.47
N GLN A 258 -73.88 -84.28 -68.82
CA GLN A 258 -74.54 -83.31 -67.82
C GLN A 258 -74.02 -82.95 -66.33
N LEU A 259 -74.26 -81.66 -65.85
CA LEU A 259 -74.50 -81.02 -64.44
C LEU A 259 -73.51 -80.05 -63.61
N LYS A 260 -74.01 -79.02 -62.79
CA LYS A 260 -73.26 -77.95 -61.94
C LYS A 260 -74.07 -76.87 -61.05
N ALA A 261 -73.52 -76.08 -60.02
CA ALA A 261 -73.80 -74.61 -59.53
C ALA A 261 -73.73 -74.09 -57.97
N VAL A 262 -73.70 -72.72 -57.62
CA VAL A 262 -74.14 -71.88 -56.34
C VAL A 262 -73.17 -70.81 -55.56
N SER A 263 -73.65 -69.78 -54.71
CA SER A 263 -72.96 -68.66 -53.86
C SER A 263 -73.79 -68.10 -52.57
N ASP A 264 -73.66 -67.02 -51.68
CA ASP A 264 -72.99 -65.64 -51.47
C ASP A 264 -73.20 -64.84 -50.04
N ARG A 265 -72.76 -63.53 -49.78
CA ARG A 265 -73.10 -62.42 -48.69
C ARG A 265 -72.10 -62.00 -47.49
N SER A 266 -72.07 -60.91 -46.58
CA SER A 266 -72.78 -59.62 -46.07
C SER A 266 -71.92 -58.58 -45.13
N SER A 267 -72.42 -57.52 -44.35
CA SER A 267 -71.63 -56.37 -43.65
C SER A 267 -72.18 -55.33 -42.53
N ALA A 268 -71.32 -54.49 -41.82
CA ALA A 268 -71.38 -53.05 -41.24
C ALA A 268 -71.91 -52.53 -39.79
N ILE A 269 -71.36 -51.39 -39.22
CA ILE A 269 -71.91 -50.28 -38.26
C ILE A 269 -70.87 -49.50 -37.33
N VAL A 270 -71.22 -48.29 -36.78
CA VAL A 270 -70.66 -47.40 -35.65
C VAL A 270 -69.79 -46.15 -35.99
N ALA A 271 -70.26 -44.89 -35.73
CA ALA A 271 -69.43 -43.66 -35.90
C ALA A 271 -69.82 -42.28 -35.23
N GLU A 272 -70.66 -42.15 -34.18
CA GLU A 272 -71.22 -40.82 -33.79
C GLU A 272 -71.17 -40.48 -32.27
N ARG A 273 -70.30 -39.52 -31.84
CA ARG A 273 -70.31 -38.87 -30.50
C ARG A 273 -69.33 -37.68 -30.34
N GLU A 274 -69.79 -36.45 -30.59
CA GLU A 274 -69.00 -35.20 -30.43
C GLU A 274 -69.28 -34.39 -29.11
N ARG A 275 -68.54 -33.27 -28.95
CA ARG A 275 -69.08 -31.87 -28.86
C ARG A 275 -69.13 -31.01 -27.57
N LYS A 276 -68.74 -31.44 -26.36
CA LYS A 276 -69.24 -30.77 -25.12
C LYS A 276 -68.34 -29.89 -24.22
N VAL A 277 -67.10 -29.52 -24.58
CA VAL A 277 -66.18 -28.82 -23.63
C VAL A 277 -65.59 -27.51 -24.20
N ARG A 278 -66.35 -26.40 -24.18
CA ARG A 278 -65.88 -25.08 -24.70
C ARG A 278 -66.36 -23.82 -23.95
N GLU A 279 -66.99 -23.94 -22.78
CA GLU A 279 -67.92 -22.92 -22.27
C GLU A 279 -67.58 -22.36 -20.86
N LYS A 280 -66.29 -22.26 -20.49
CA LYS A 280 -65.89 -21.70 -19.19
C LYS A 280 -64.75 -20.66 -19.24
N GLU A 281 -65.15 -19.41 -18.97
CA GLU A 281 -64.53 -18.49 -17.99
C GLU A 281 -63.07 -18.07 -18.22
N ALA A 282 -62.73 -16.94 -18.86
CA ALA A 282 -63.48 -15.71 -19.20
C ALA A 282 -63.86 -14.75 -18.04
N ILE A 283 -63.30 -14.91 -16.83
CA ILE A 283 -63.65 -14.06 -15.65
C ILE A 283 -62.50 -13.27 -15.01
N ASN A 284 -61.25 -13.77 -14.98
CA ASN A 284 -60.18 -13.18 -14.13
C ASN A 284 -59.54 -11.85 -14.61
N GLY A 285 -60.18 -11.10 -15.50
CA GLY A 285 -59.65 -9.86 -16.09
C GLY A 285 -59.96 -8.55 -15.34
N ARG A 286 -60.26 -8.55 -14.03
CA ARG A 286 -60.84 -7.36 -13.34
C ARG A 286 -60.30 -6.93 -11.97
N ILE A 287 -59.37 -7.66 -11.35
CA ILE A 287 -59.05 -7.43 -9.92
C ILE A 287 -57.80 -6.56 -9.66
N THR A 288 -56.67 -6.80 -10.33
CA THR A 288 -55.38 -6.15 -10.00
C THR A 288 -55.00 -4.94 -10.85
N ALA A 289 -55.91 -4.43 -11.69
CA ALA A 289 -55.81 -3.09 -12.30
C ALA A 289 -56.08 -1.94 -11.28
N LYS A 290 -55.81 -2.17 -9.99
CA LYS A 290 -56.26 -1.34 -8.87
C LYS A 290 -55.20 -1.06 -7.79
N ILE A 291 -53.95 -1.50 -8.00
CA ILE A 291 -52.83 -1.28 -7.05
C ILE A 291 -51.81 -0.28 -7.61
N LEU A 292 -51.73 -0.12 -8.94
CA LEU A 292 -50.89 0.88 -9.65
C LEU A 292 -51.41 2.34 -9.55
N ALA A 293 -52.18 2.67 -8.51
CA ALA A 293 -52.83 3.98 -8.35
C ALA A 293 -52.41 4.72 -7.07
N ASP A 294 -52.29 4.01 -5.93
CA ASP A 294 -52.31 4.67 -4.61
C ASP A 294 -50.90 5.05 -4.08
N GLU A 295 -49.83 4.34 -4.48
CA GLU A 295 -48.46 4.62 -4.01
C GLU A 295 -47.87 5.92 -4.59
N ALA A 296 -48.46 6.47 -5.66
CA ALA A 296 -48.07 7.73 -6.26
C ALA A 296 -48.45 8.98 -5.43
N GLU A 297 -49.27 8.84 -4.38
CA GLU A 297 -49.70 9.98 -3.55
C GLU A 297 -48.87 10.16 -2.26
N GLN A 298 -48.28 9.09 -1.71
CA GLN A 298 -47.52 9.18 -0.45
C GLN A 298 -46.26 10.06 -0.55
N GLN A 299 -45.68 10.22 -1.75
CA GLN A 299 -44.58 11.16 -2.02
C GLN A 299 -44.90 12.64 -1.72
N LYS A 300 -46.14 12.97 -1.36
CA LYS A 300 -46.56 14.34 -1.01
C LYS A 300 -46.64 14.64 0.50
N ARG A 301 -46.38 13.67 1.38
CA ARG A 301 -46.46 13.89 2.85
C ARG A 301 -45.11 14.05 3.58
N GLU A 302 -44.02 13.47 3.09
CA GLU A 302 -42.72 13.59 3.78
C GLU A 302 -42.07 14.99 3.65
N ASN A 303 -42.52 15.80 2.68
CA ASN A 303 -42.13 17.23 2.60
C ASN A 303 -42.59 18.07 3.81
N ILE A 304 -43.43 17.53 4.71
CA ILE A 304 -43.80 18.18 5.98
C ILE A 304 -42.64 18.16 6.99
N ILE A 305 -41.71 17.20 6.88
CA ILE A 305 -40.58 17.07 7.82
C ILE A 305 -39.53 18.18 7.64
N LYS A 306 -39.52 18.88 6.48
CA LYS A 306 -38.61 20.01 6.22
C LYS A 306 -39.05 21.36 6.81
N MET A 307 -40.26 21.45 7.38
CA MET A 307 -40.82 22.69 7.93
C MET A 307 -40.66 22.82 9.46
N LEU A 308 -39.93 21.91 10.11
CA LEU A 308 -39.84 21.80 11.58
C LEU A 308 -38.42 21.91 12.16
N GLN A 309 -37.49 22.52 11.41
CA GLN A 309 -36.13 22.83 11.89
C GLN A 309 -35.72 24.31 11.74
N GLU A 310 -36.59 25.18 11.21
CA GLU A 310 -36.37 26.64 11.22
C GLU A 310 -36.78 27.30 12.56
N GLN A 311 -37.37 26.54 13.50
CA GLN A 311 -37.88 27.06 14.77
C GLN A 311 -36.82 27.23 15.88
N GLU A 312 -35.59 26.69 15.74
CA GLU A 312 -34.49 26.96 16.68
C GLU A 312 -33.77 28.30 16.42
N HIS A 313 -34.13 29.03 15.36
CA HIS A 313 -33.46 30.27 14.96
C HIS A 313 -34.10 31.58 15.49
N LEU A 314 -35.17 31.48 16.29
CA LEU A 314 -35.97 32.65 16.75
C LEU A 314 -35.84 33.01 18.23
N GLU A 315 -35.13 32.24 19.05
CA GLU A 315 -34.94 32.54 20.48
C GLU A 315 -33.86 33.60 20.77
N LYS A 316 -33.38 34.34 19.75
CA LYS A 316 -32.19 35.21 19.85
C LYS A 316 -32.44 36.71 19.84
N ASN A 317 -33.71 37.15 19.81
CA ASN A 317 -34.10 38.55 19.54
C ASN A 317 -35.09 39.16 20.57
N VAL A 318 -35.21 38.63 21.79
CA VAL A 318 -36.27 39.05 22.75
C VAL A 318 -35.78 39.52 24.14
N GLU A 319 -34.55 39.20 24.58
CA GLU A 319 -34.13 39.44 25.98
C GLU A 319 -33.42 40.78 26.30
N ASP A 320 -32.89 41.52 25.32
CA ASP A 320 -32.09 42.73 25.58
C ASP A 320 -32.89 44.07 25.54
N ASP A 321 -33.98 44.14 24.78
CA ASP A 321 -34.71 45.41 24.53
C ASP A 321 -35.60 45.88 25.72
N ALA A 322 -35.54 45.17 26.85
CA ALA A 322 -36.41 45.37 28.01
C ALA A 322 -35.77 46.18 29.17
N ARG A 323 -34.50 46.63 29.07
CA ARG A 323 -33.75 47.18 30.22
C ARG A 323 -33.55 48.71 30.25
N GLU A 324 -33.89 49.43 29.19
CA GLU A 324 -33.54 50.87 29.05
C GLU A 324 -34.67 51.89 29.30
N ARG A 325 -35.87 51.47 29.74
CA ARG A 325 -37.00 52.43 29.95
C ARG A 325 -37.17 52.94 31.39
N ASP A 326 -36.60 52.28 32.40
CA ASP A 326 -36.88 52.58 33.83
C ASP A 326 -36.04 53.70 34.47
N LYS A 327 -35.08 54.30 33.76
CA LYS A 327 -34.13 55.30 34.32
C LYS A 327 -34.64 56.75 34.33
N ALA A 328 -35.79 57.06 33.72
CA ALA A 328 -36.13 58.43 33.33
C ALA A 328 -36.86 59.30 34.39
N GLU A 329 -37.54 58.71 35.39
CA GLU A 329 -38.60 59.44 36.12
C GLU A 329 -38.23 60.01 37.51
N ARG A 330 -37.18 59.49 38.17
CA ARG A 330 -36.98 59.72 39.63
C ARG A 330 -36.30 61.03 40.04
N THR A 331 -35.78 61.83 39.12
CA THR A 331 -34.88 62.97 39.41
C THR A 331 -35.56 64.35 39.59
N LYS A 332 -36.90 64.43 39.62
CA LYS A 332 -37.64 65.71 39.55
C LYS A 332 -38.31 66.20 40.86
N ARG A 333 -38.13 65.54 42.01
CA ARG A 333 -38.93 65.81 43.22
C ARG A 333 -38.24 66.57 44.35
N ASP A 334 -36.94 66.36 44.59
CA ASP A 334 -36.36 66.57 45.93
C ASP A 334 -35.80 67.98 46.22
N THR A 335 -35.85 68.92 45.28
CA THR A 335 -35.12 70.21 45.37
C THR A 335 -35.88 71.37 46.05
N ARG A 336 -37.07 71.15 46.62
CA ARG A 336 -38.01 72.25 46.94
C ARG A 336 -38.11 72.69 48.41
N GLU A 337 -37.66 71.90 49.40
CA GLU A 337 -38.07 72.10 50.81
C GLU A 337 -37.05 72.80 51.73
N SER A 338 -35.79 72.97 51.30
CA SER A 338 -34.67 73.21 52.24
C SER A 338 -34.53 74.63 52.83
N LEU A 339 -35.29 75.65 52.39
CA LEU A 339 -34.85 77.06 52.49
C LEU A 339 -35.33 77.89 53.70
N MET A 340 -36.16 77.37 54.61
CA MET A 340 -37.04 78.21 55.46
C MET A 340 -36.60 78.47 56.93
N SER A 341 -35.50 77.90 57.45
CA SER A 341 -35.41 77.61 58.91
C SER A 341 -34.39 78.41 59.78
N GLN A 342 -33.72 79.47 59.28
CA GLN A 342 -32.39 79.85 59.82
C GLN A 342 -32.23 81.11 60.72
N MET A 343 -33.28 81.90 61.02
CA MET A 343 -33.07 83.34 61.36
C MET A 343 -33.00 83.78 62.84
N GLU A 344 -33.59 83.09 63.82
CA GLU A 344 -34.03 83.79 65.06
C GLU A 344 -33.06 83.80 66.26
N ASN A 345 -32.12 82.85 66.38
CA ASN A 345 -31.49 82.47 67.67
C ASN A 345 -30.49 83.45 68.33
N ARG A 346 -30.27 84.67 67.82
CA ARG A 346 -28.93 85.33 67.91
C ARG A 346 -28.68 86.40 69.00
N LYS A 347 -29.64 86.76 69.87
CA LYS A 347 -29.63 88.10 70.52
C LYS A 347 -29.41 88.21 72.05
N ARG A 348 -29.31 87.11 72.83
CA ARG A 348 -29.52 87.15 74.31
C ARG A 348 -28.28 87.25 75.22
N LEU A 349 -27.05 87.02 74.74
CA LEU A 349 -25.93 86.56 75.60
C LEU A 349 -25.01 87.65 76.23
N ALA A 350 -25.07 88.91 75.78
CA ALA A 350 -23.92 89.84 75.89
C ALA A 350 -23.87 90.78 77.12
N LYS A 351 -24.19 90.31 78.34
CA LYS A 351 -24.16 91.19 79.55
C LYS A 351 -23.43 90.65 80.79
N GLU A 352 -23.32 89.34 81.01
CA GLU A 352 -22.78 88.77 82.25
C GLU A 352 -21.24 88.67 82.31
N GLU A 353 -20.54 89.36 81.41
CA GLU A 353 -19.11 89.14 81.15
C GLU A 353 -18.20 90.03 82.02
N LYS A 354 -18.60 91.27 82.32
CA LYS A 354 -17.68 92.33 82.77
C LYS A 354 -17.14 92.20 84.21
N GLU A 355 -17.96 91.80 85.18
CA GLU A 355 -17.53 91.83 86.59
C GLU A 355 -16.52 90.71 86.94
N LYS A 356 -16.53 89.62 86.17
CA LYS A 356 -15.58 88.50 86.31
C LYS A 356 -14.14 88.94 85.95
N GLU A 357 -14.00 89.94 85.10
CA GLU A 357 -12.75 90.38 84.45
C GLU A 357 -11.69 90.89 85.45
N LEU A 358 -12.10 91.59 86.52
CA LEU A 358 -11.16 92.24 87.46
C LEU A 358 -10.50 91.28 88.45
N VAL A 359 -11.23 90.29 88.96
CA VAL A 359 -10.64 89.26 89.86
C VAL A 359 -9.74 88.31 89.07
N ILE A 360 -10.12 88.01 87.83
CA ILE A 360 -9.30 87.26 86.87
C ILE A 360 -7.94 87.94 86.69
N ARG A 361 -7.88 89.26 86.52
CA ARG A 361 -6.62 89.98 86.24
C ARG A 361 -5.50 89.74 87.26
N ARG A 362 -5.76 89.87 88.56
CA ARG A 362 -4.72 89.66 89.60
C ARG A 362 -4.29 88.19 89.73
N GLN A 363 -5.22 87.25 89.54
CA GLN A 363 -4.86 85.83 89.47
C GLN A 363 -4.07 85.49 88.21
N ASN A 364 -4.34 86.18 87.09
CA ASN A 364 -3.57 86.03 85.86
C ASN A 364 -2.13 86.53 86.06
N GLU A 365 -1.92 87.74 86.60
CA GLU A 365 -0.57 88.32 86.79
C GLU A 365 0.36 87.37 87.60
N ALA A 366 -0.14 86.73 88.66
CA ALA A 366 0.62 85.72 89.42
C ALA A 366 0.78 84.36 88.68
N LYS A 367 -0.21 83.95 87.87
CA LYS A 367 -0.09 82.76 87.01
C LYS A 367 0.93 82.97 85.89
N MET A 368 0.93 84.13 85.23
CA MET A 368 1.85 84.46 84.14
C MET A 368 3.30 84.25 84.55
N ALA A 369 3.74 84.78 85.70
CA ALA A 369 5.11 84.58 86.18
C ALA A 369 5.45 83.10 86.47
N ALA A 370 4.51 82.37 87.10
CA ALA A 370 4.69 80.94 87.38
C ALA A 370 4.61 80.06 86.12
N ASP A 371 3.91 80.50 85.08
CA ASP A 371 3.79 79.82 83.80
C ASP A 371 4.92 80.20 82.84
N GLU A 372 5.50 81.40 82.90
CA GLU A 372 6.72 81.80 82.18
C GLU A 372 7.93 80.95 82.56
N GLU A 373 8.09 80.59 83.84
CA GLU A 373 9.13 79.65 84.26
C GLU A 373 8.88 78.23 83.73
N LYS A 374 7.62 77.78 83.76
CA LYS A 374 7.23 76.50 83.14
C LYS A 374 7.41 76.54 81.63
N GLU A 375 7.16 77.66 80.94
CA GLU A 375 7.38 77.80 79.51
C GLU A 375 8.87 77.79 79.18
N ARG A 376 9.74 78.45 79.96
CA ARG A 376 11.21 78.30 79.81
C ARG A 376 11.66 76.84 79.94
N GLU A 377 11.12 76.10 80.91
CA GLU A 377 11.47 74.68 81.08
C GLU A 377 10.84 73.77 80.01
N LYS A 378 9.58 74.00 79.63
CA LYS A 378 8.89 73.33 78.51
C LYS A 378 9.62 73.58 77.20
N GLU A 379 10.11 74.81 76.97
CA GLU A 379 10.81 75.15 75.74
C GLU A 379 12.16 74.43 75.68
N ARG A 380 12.91 74.37 76.79
CA ARG A 380 14.14 73.56 76.83
C ARG A 380 13.85 72.08 76.58
N LYS A 381 12.85 71.51 77.25
CA LYS A 381 12.37 70.11 77.03
C LYS A 381 11.84 69.90 75.60
N LYS A 382 11.27 70.91 74.95
CA LYS A 382 10.79 70.89 73.56
C LYS A 382 11.96 70.93 72.57
N ARG A 383 12.99 71.75 72.82
CA ARG A 383 14.24 71.78 72.05
C ARG A 383 14.98 70.44 72.17
N GLU A 384 15.19 69.95 73.40
CA GLU A 384 15.78 68.62 73.68
C GLU A 384 15.04 67.49 72.95
N LYS A 385 13.70 67.43 73.05
CA LYS A 385 12.88 66.44 72.31
C LYS A 385 12.90 66.63 70.80
N SER A 386 12.93 67.87 70.31
CA SER A 386 13.03 68.16 68.87
C SER A 386 14.38 67.77 68.30
N GLU A 387 15.46 67.89 69.07
CA GLU A 387 16.77 67.38 68.69
C GLU A 387 16.82 65.85 68.69
N GLN A 388 16.27 65.19 69.72
CA GLN A 388 16.15 63.73 69.76
C GLN A 388 15.35 63.22 68.56
N TYR A 389 14.16 63.79 68.32
CA TYR A 389 13.33 63.49 67.15
C TYR A 389 14.07 63.76 65.83
N SER A 390 14.81 64.87 65.70
CA SER A 390 15.60 65.14 64.50
C SER A 390 16.75 64.15 64.30
N ARG A 391 17.41 63.69 65.36
CA ARG A 391 18.48 62.68 65.29
C ARG A 391 17.91 61.32 64.89
N ASP A 392 16.77 60.93 65.47
CA ASP A 392 16.13 59.65 65.17
C ASP A 392 15.43 59.62 63.81
N LEU A 393 14.85 60.76 63.36
CA LEU A 393 14.37 60.93 62.00
C LEU A 393 15.52 60.83 60.98
N ARG A 394 16.69 61.41 61.26
CA ARG A 394 17.89 61.22 60.40
C ARG A 394 18.31 59.75 60.34
N LYS A 395 18.38 59.04 61.47
CA LYS A 395 18.65 57.59 61.50
C LYS A 395 17.61 56.80 60.67
N GLN A 396 16.32 57.15 60.76
CA GLN A 396 15.26 56.52 59.96
C GLN A 396 15.40 56.82 58.47
N ILE A 397 15.78 58.05 58.08
CA ILE A 397 16.06 58.41 56.69
C ILE A 397 17.28 57.64 56.16
N GLU A 398 18.36 57.57 56.93
CA GLU A 398 19.55 56.78 56.57
C GLU A 398 19.23 55.28 56.46
N ALA A 399 18.50 54.71 57.42
CA ALA A 399 18.10 53.31 57.41
C ALA A 399 17.19 52.98 56.22
N ASN A 400 16.23 53.85 55.89
CA ASN A 400 15.38 53.71 54.72
C ASN A 400 16.16 53.92 53.41
N SER A 401 17.17 54.79 53.38
CA SER A 401 18.05 54.96 52.22
C SER A 401 18.88 53.70 51.97
N ARG A 402 19.54 53.17 53.01
CA ARG A 402 20.29 51.90 52.94
C ARG A 402 19.39 50.73 52.54
N ARG A 403 18.17 50.67 53.08
CA ARG A 403 17.17 49.68 52.71
C ARG A 403 16.81 49.74 51.22
N ARG A 404 16.49 50.93 50.70
CA ARG A 404 16.21 51.14 49.27
C ARG A 404 17.41 50.82 48.38
N GLN A 405 18.63 51.10 48.83
CA GLN A 405 19.86 50.72 48.11
C GLN A 405 19.99 49.20 48.03
N MET A 406 19.86 48.48 49.15
CA MET A 406 19.87 47.00 49.17
C MET A 406 18.74 46.38 48.34
N GLU A 407 17.54 46.99 48.35
CA GLU A 407 16.39 46.55 47.54
C GLU A 407 16.66 46.78 46.04
N HIS A 408 17.18 47.96 45.65
CA HIS A 408 17.55 48.29 44.27
C HIS A 408 18.73 47.47 43.73
N GLU A 409 19.78 47.25 44.53
CA GLU A 409 20.89 46.35 44.19
C GLU A 409 20.40 44.91 44.04
N GLY A 410 19.45 44.47 44.88
CA GLY A 410 18.78 43.18 44.75
C GLY A 410 17.96 43.05 43.46
N GLU A 411 17.25 44.10 43.05
CA GLU A 411 16.50 44.15 41.79
C GLU A 411 17.42 44.20 40.56
N GLU A 412 18.46 45.03 40.58
CA GLU A 412 19.49 45.07 39.54
C GLU A 412 20.15 43.69 39.36
N ASN A 413 20.54 43.03 40.44
CA ASN A 413 21.24 41.75 40.36
C ASN A 413 20.29 40.62 39.88
N ARG A 414 18.99 40.69 40.20
CA ARG A 414 17.97 39.83 39.58
C ARG A 414 17.80 40.12 38.08
N ALA A 415 17.78 41.40 37.68
CA ALA A 415 17.66 41.79 36.28
C ALA A 415 18.87 41.35 35.44
N LYS A 416 20.09 41.51 35.97
CA LYS A 416 21.34 41.00 35.39
C LYS A 416 21.30 39.48 35.24
N TYR A 417 20.94 38.75 36.30
CA TYR A 417 20.80 37.29 36.26
C TYR A 417 19.77 36.81 35.22
N VAL A 418 18.58 37.42 35.15
CA VAL A 418 17.57 37.08 34.14
C VAL A 418 18.07 37.37 32.72
N TRP A 419 18.78 38.48 32.51
CA TRP A 419 19.37 38.83 31.22
C TRP A 419 20.50 37.87 30.83
N GLU A 420 21.35 37.45 31.77
CA GLU A 420 22.40 36.45 31.55
C GLU A 420 21.82 35.06 31.20
N CYS A 421 20.76 34.63 31.88
CA CYS A 421 20.05 33.38 31.58
C CYS A 421 19.32 33.40 30.22
N ASP A 422 18.72 34.53 29.84
CA ASP A 422 18.13 34.72 28.51
C ASP A 422 19.23 34.78 27.43
N ALA A 423 20.35 35.45 27.70
CA ALA A 423 21.51 35.48 26.80
C ALA A 423 22.19 34.12 26.62
N SER A 424 22.25 33.27 27.66
CA SER A 424 22.75 31.90 27.54
C SER A 424 21.74 31.01 26.81
N TRP A 425 20.45 31.11 27.13
CA TRP A 425 19.38 30.38 26.44
C TRP A 425 19.38 30.67 24.93
N ARG A 426 19.47 31.95 24.53
CA ARG A 426 19.55 32.35 23.11
C ARG A 426 20.79 31.79 22.40
N LYS A 427 21.94 31.67 23.08
CA LYS A 427 23.14 31.02 22.51
C LYS A 427 22.92 29.52 22.31
N GLU A 428 22.42 28.82 23.31
CA GLU A 428 22.08 27.39 23.20
C GLU A 428 21.07 27.13 22.08
N VAL A 429 20.02 27.96 21.97
CA VAL A 429 19.02 27.88 20.90
C VAL A 429 19.65 28.15 19.52
N ALA A 430 20.58 29.11 19.40
CA ALA A 430 21.27 29.39 18.14
C ALA A 430 22.22 28.25 17.72
N GLU A 431 22.94 27.65 18.66
CA GLU A 431 23.78 26.47 18.41
C GLU A 431 22.95 25.24 18.03
N GLU A 432 21.85 24.99 18.72
CA GLU A 432 20.95 23.88 18.41
C GLU A 432 20.22 24.09 17.08
N ARG A 433 19.86 25.35 16.75
CA ARG A 433 19.40 25.73 15.40
C ARG A 433 20.44 25.36 14.35
N LYS A 434 21.72 25.73 14.56
CA LYS A 434 22.83 25.38 13.64
C LYS A 434 23.00 23.87 13.48
N LYS A 435 22.89 23.09 14.56
CA LYS A 435 22.93 21.60 14.53
C LYS A 435 21.78 21.03 13.68
N ILE A 436 20.54 21.43 13.97
CA ILE A 436 19.32 21.03 13.24
C ILE A 436 19.41 21.36 11.74
N ILE A 437 19.95 22.54 11.39
CA ILE A 437 20.14 22.96 10.00
C ILE A 437 21.12 22.02 9.27
N LYS A 438 22.30 21.80 9.85
CA LYS A 438 23.33 20.92 9.27
C LYS A 438 22.85 19.48 9.08
N GLU A 439 22.11 18.95 10.04
CA GLU A 439 21.65 17.55 10.03
C GLU A 439 20.54 17.31 8.99
N HIS A 440 19.54 18.20 8.94
CA HIS A 440 18.30 17.97 8.20
C HIS A 440 18.25 18.68 6.84
N VAL A 441 18.63 19.96 6.75
CA VAL A 441 18.37 20.78 5.55
C VAL A 441 18.97 20.18 4.27
N PRO A 442 20.21 19.65 4.24
CA PRO A 442 20.75 18.97 3.07
C PRO A 442 19.88 17.81 2.54
N ARG A 443 19.12 17.13 3.41
CA ARG A 443 18.30 15.94 3.06
C ARG A 443 16.91 16.28 2.52
N VAL A 444 16.51 17.54 2.60
CA VAL A 444 15.18 18.07 2.18
C VAL A 444 15.30 19.36 1.35
N LEU A 445 16.51 19.73 0.93
CA LEU A 445 16.75 20.89 0.07
C LEU A 445 15.96 20.75 -1.24
N GLY A 446 15.32 21.84 -1.67
CA GLY A 446 14.36 21.83 -2.78
C GLY A 446 12.90 21.46 -2.40
N PHE A 447 12.68 20.82 -1.25
CA PHE A 447 11.35 20.43 -0.74
C PHE A 447 10.86 21.31 0.42
N LEU A 448 11.70 22.24 0.89
CA LEU A 448 11.34 23.22 1.93
C LEU A 448 10.57 24.42 1.36
N GLN A 449 9.69 24.99 2.19
CA GLN A 449 8.97 26.22 1.88
C GLN A 449 9.91 27.45 1.97
N ALA A 450 9.61 28.49 1.19
CA ALA A 450 10.34 29.76 1.27
C ALA A 450 10.15 30.42 2.65
N GLY A 451 11.22 30.94 3.24
CA GLY A 451 11.22 31.56 4.58
C GLY A 451 11.29 30.59 5.75
N VAL A 452 11.61 29.31 5.52
CA VAL A 452 12.00 28.36 6.60
C VAL A 452 13.41 28.65 7.10
N LEU A 453 14.30 29.01 6.17
CA LEU A 453 15.69 29.39 6.41
C LEU A 453 15.80 30.93 6.53
N LYS A 454 16.67 31.38 7.43
CA LYS A 454 17.16 32.76 7.53
C LYS A 454 18.45 32.94 6.74
N ASP A 455 18.86 34.18 6.50
CA ASP A 455 20.18 34.50 5.93
C ASP A 455 21.34 34.03 6.84
N GLU A 456 21.14 34.09 8.16
CA GLU A 456 22.03 33.52 9.21
C GLU A 456 22.32 32.02 9.01
N ASP A 457 21.36 31.27 8.44
CA ASP A 457 21.44 29.81 8.31
C ASP A 457 22.30 29.39 7.09
N VAL A 458 22.46 30.27 6.10
CA VAL A 458 23.04 29.95 4.78
C VAL A 458 24.51 29.51 4.83
N PRO A 459 25.41 30.16 5.60
CA PRO A 459 26.80 29.70 5.71
C PRO A 459 26.87 28.27 6.25
N HIS A 460 25.99 27.91 7.18
CA HIS A 460 26.01 26.61 7.85
C HIS A 460 25.53 25.45 6.97
N ILE A 461 24.80 25.75 5.89
CA ILE A 461 24.43 24.77 4.86
C ILE A 461 25.56 24.64 3.82
N ARG A 462 26.25 25.74 3.49
CA ARG A 462 27.46 25.72 2.64
C ARG A 462 28.64 25.00 3.30
N GLU A 463 28.72 24.99 4.64
CA GLU A 463 29.63 24.13 5.42
C GLU A 463 29.41 22.61 5.20
N VAL A 464 28.29 22.19 4.57
CA VAL A 464 27.90 20.77 4.40
C VAL A 464 27.58 20.40 2.94
N THR A 465 27.31 21.37 2.07
CA THR A 465 26.91 21.14 0.67
C THR A 465 27.39 22.26 -0.27
N ASP A 466 27.91 21.89 -1.44
CA ASP A 466 28.42 22.82 -2.47
C ASP A 466 27.31 23.61 -3.22
N PHE A 467 26.03 23.44 -2.85
CA PHE A 467 24.91 24.05 -3.55
C PHE A 467 24.80 25.55 -3.26
N THR A 468 24.77 26.36 -4.33
CA THR A 468 24.52 27.80 -4.31
C THR A 468 23.04 28.11 -4.05
N ILE A 469 22.63 28.02 -2.78
CA ILE A 469 21.27 28.38 -2.35
C ILE A 469 21.06 29.90 -2.45
N ASP A 470 20.17 30.33 -3.34
CA ASP A 470 19.75 31.73 -3.48
C ASP A 470 18.47 32.02 -2.67
N VAL A 471 18.68 32.23 -1.36
CA VAL A 471 17.61 32.57 -0.40
C VAL A 471 16.90 33.88 -0.75
N THR A 472 17.53 34.74 -1.56
CA THR A 472 16.97 36.04 -1.97
C THR A 472 15.85 35.93 -3.03
N SER A 473 15.52 34.71 -3.47
CA SER A 473 14.44 34.36 -4.40
C SER A 473 13.15 35.14 -4.13
N LYS A 474 13.03 36.30 -4.80
CA LYS A 474 12.03 37.34 -4.51
C LYS A 474 10.64 36.74 -4.51
N LYS A 475 9.81 37.12 -3.51
CA LYS A 475 8.40 36.73 -3.37
C LYS A 475 7.74 36.54 -4.74
N LEU A 476 7.65 35.30 -5.21
CA LEU A 476 6.96 34.97 -6.46
C LEU A 476 5.57 35.57 -6.34
N GLN A 477 5.28 36.58 -7.15
CA GLN A 477 4.01 37.29 -7.08
C GLN A 477 2.91 36.24 -7.19
N ARG A 478 2.09 36.11 -6.13
CA ARG A 478 1.03 35.12 -6.06
C ARG A 478 0.02 35.43 -7.16
N LYS A 479 0.23 34.87 -8.36
CA LYS A 479 -0.76 34.87 -9.44
C LYS A 479 -2.07 34.42 -8.80
N PRO A 480 -3.14 35.23 -8.85
CA PRO A 480 -4.34 34.94 -8.09
C PRO A 480 -4.87 33.57 -8.53
N LYS A 481 -5.23 32.71 -7.56
CA LYS A 481 -5.81 31.38 -7.85
C LYS A 481 -7.15 31.45 -8.61
N CYS A 482 -7.71 32.65 -8.72
CA CYS A 482 -8.85 33.00 -9.56
C CYS A 482 -8.40 33.12 -11.03
N ASN A 483 -8.77 32.14 -11.87
CA ASN A 483 -8.87 32.38 -13.31
C ASN A 483 -9.86 33.55 -13.56
N ALA A 484 -9.71 34.33 -14.62
CA ALA A 484 -10.51 35.54 -14.84
C ALA A 484 -12.04 35.26 -14.83
N GLN A 485 -12.44 34.09 -15.36
CA GLN A 485 -13.83 33.60 -15.34
C GLN A 485 -14.41 33.46 -13.92
N CYS A 486 -13.59 33.09 -12.93
CA CYS A 486 -14.04 32.92 -11.54
C CYS A 486 -14.29 34.25 -10.81
N ARG A 487 -13.92 35.39 -11.42
CA ARG A 487 -14.23 36.73 -10.90
C ARG A 487 -15.63 37.16 -11.32
N ILE A 488 -15.96 36.93 -12.60
CA ILE A 488 -17.28 37.20 -13.19
C ILE A 488 -18.39 36.44 -12.45
N ILE A 489 -18.14 35.20 -12.02
CA ILE A 489 -19.08 34.35 -11.26
C ILE A 489 -19.23 34.78 -9.78
N ARG A 490 -18.57 35.87 -9.34
CA ARG A 490 -18.75 36.50 -8.02
C ARG A 490 -19.31 37.92 -8.09
N GLU A 491 -19.56 38.42 -9.29
CA GLU A 491 -20.12 39.76 -9.56
C GLU A 491 -21.54 39.65 -10.16
N TYR A 492 -22.09 38.42 -10.15
CA TYR A 492 -23.49 38.00 -10.29
C TYR A 492 -23.87 37.16 -9.05
#